data_AF-A0A2E3CQY5-F1
#
_entry.id   AF-A0A2E3CQY5-F1
#
_cell.length_a   1.000
_cell.length_b   1.000
_cell.length_c   1.000
_cell.angle_alpha   90.00
_cell.angle_beta   90.00
_cell.angle_gamma   90.00
#
_symmetry.space_group_name_H-M   'P 1'
#
loop_
_entity.id
_entity.type
_entity.pdbx_description
1 polymer ?
#
loop_
_entity_poly.entity_id
_entity_poly.type
_entity_poly.pdbx_seq_one_letter_code
_entity_poly.pdbx_strand_id
1 'polypeptide(L)'
;MTDDNLIHKASAHLQTARQLGTEVSSTRHRLGIGSPKVGATIDRVADELAAAIDLIATAVTNEAARTNRLDQAVTRLELVTAGDEQLIDDLAAAIETAQIELVRLERQHDLLRSRLESTN
;
A
#
# COMPACT_ATOMS: atom_id res chain seq x y z
N MET A 1 2.79 -9.64 -15.75
CA MET A 1 2.68 -10.83 -14.87
C MET A 1 2.40 -10.34 -13.46
N THR A 2 1.51 -10.98 -12.70
CA THR A 2 1.22 -10.62 -11.30
C THR A 2 2.31 -11.15 -10.37
N ASP A 3 2.51 -10.54 -9.21
CA ASP A 3 3.53 -10.99 -8.24
C ASP A 3 3.28 -12.43 -7.77
N ASP A 4 2.01 -12.83 -7.61
CA ASP A 4 1.62 -14.22 -7.34
C ASP A 4 2.13 -15.21 -8.39
N ASN A 5 2.15 -14.78 -9.66
CA ASN A 5 2.69 -15.58 -10.76
C ASN A 5 4.22 -15.67 -10.70
N LEU A 6 4.91 -14.62 -10.26
CA LEU A 6 6.37 -14.64 -10.05
C LEU A 6 6.75 -15.57 -8.90
N ILE A 7 6.05 -15.50 -7.77
CA ILE A 7 6.27 -16.37 -6.61
C ILE A 7 5.95 -17.83 -6.95
N HIS A 8 4.86 -18.09 -7.69
CA HIS A 8 4.54 -19.44 -8.14
C HIS A 8 5.63 -20.03 -9.05
N LYS A 9 6.16 -19.24 -9.99
CA LYS A 9 7.27 -19.66 -10.85
C LYS A 9 8.57 -19.86 -10.07
N ALA A 10 8.91 -18.98 -9.14
CA ALA A 10 10.07 -19.15 -8.27
C ALA A 10 9.97 -20.45 -7.47
N SER A 11 8.79 -20.75 -6.93
CA SER A 11 8.52 -22.01 -6.21
C SER A 11 8.73 -23.24 -7.10
N ALA A 12 8.30 -23.18 -8.37
CA ALA A 12 8.54 -24.25 -9.33
C ALA A 12 10.05 -24.48 -9.58
N HIS A 13 10.82 -23.41 -9.79
CA HIS A 13 12.28 -23.50 -9.93
C HIS A 13 12.96 -24.07 -8.68
N LEU A 14 12.54 -23.66 -7.47
CA LEU A 14 13.04 -24.23 -6.21
C LEU A 14 12.69 -25.72 -6.08
N GLN A 15 11.50 -26.13 -6.50
CA GLN A 15 11.10 -27.53 -6.50
C GLN A 15 11.97 -28.36 -7.45
N THR A 16 12.23 -27.85 -8.65
CA THR A 16 13.13 -28.50 -9.62
C THR A 16 14.55 -28.59 -9.09
N ALA A 17 15.10 -27.50 -8.53
CA ALA A 17 16.42 -27.51 -7.87
C ALA A 17 16.51 -28.56 -6.76
N ARG A 18 15.44 -28.69 -5.94
CA ARG A 18 15.36 -29.69 -4.87
C ARG A 18 15.35 -31.12 -5.42
N GLN A 19 14.56 -31.39 -6.46
CA GLN A 19 14.52 -32.70 -7.13
C GLN A 19 15.90 -33.08 -7.69
N LEU A 20 16.53 -32.17 -8.44
CA LEU A 20 17.87 -32.37 -8.99
C LEU A 20 18.92 -32.59 -7.88
N GLY A 21 18.84 -31.85 -6.77
CA GLY A 21 19.70 -32.06 -5.61
C GLY A 21 19.55 -33.46 -4.99
N THR A 22 18.33 -33.99 -4.90
CA THR A 22 18.09 -35.36 -4.43
C THR A 22 18.62 -36.43 -5.40
N GLU A 23 18.51 -36.19 -6.71
CA GLU A 23 19.09 -37.04 -7.75
C GLU A 23 20.62 -37.07 -7.69
N VAL A 24 21.26 -35.91 -7.51
CA VAL A 24 22.71 -35.81 -7.31
C VAL A 24 23.14 -36.57 -6.06
N SER A 25 22.45 -36.35 -4.93
CA SER A 25 22.78 -37.01 -3.67
C SER A 25 22.73 -38.54 -3.83
N SER A 26 21.65 -39.08 -4.40
CA SER A 26 21.50 -40.53 -4.63
C SER A 26 22.51 -41.10 -5.64
N THR A 27 22.84 -40.35 -6.69
CA THR A 27 23.77 -40.79 -7.75
C THR A 27 25.23 -40.75 -7.28
N ARG A 28 25.59 -39.78 -6.44
CA ARG A 28 26.93 -39.64 -5.85
C ARG A 28 27.33 -40.86 -5.03
N HIS A 29 26.36 -41.55 -4.41
CA HIS A 29 26.58 -42.80 -3.68
C HIS A 29 26.89 -44.00 -4.59
N ARG A 30 26.51 -43.96 -5.88
CA ARG A 30 26.70 -45.07 -6.84
C ARG A 30 27.92 -44.94 -7.75
N LEU A 31 28.36 -43.73 -8.08
CA LEU A 31 29.34 -43.49 -9.16
C LEU A 31 30.65 -42.81 -8.73
N GLY A 32 30.86 -42.56 -7.43
CA GLY A 32 32.04 -41.84 -6.93
C GLY A 32 31.99 -40.33 -7.21
N ILE A 33 32.62 -39.54 -6.34
CA ILE A 33 32.67 -38.07 -6.47
C ILE A 33 33.56 -37.72 -7.67
N GLY A 34 33.00 -37.01 -8.67
CA GLY A 34 33.76 -36.52 -9.83
C GLY A 34 33.23 -36.90 -11.21
N SER A 35 32.07 -37.58 -11.32
CA SER A 35 31.50 -37.88 -12.64
C SER A 35 31.02 -36.60 -13.36
N PRO A 36 31.24 -36.45 -14.68
CA PRO A 36 30.77 -35.29 -15.46
C PRO A 36 29.26 -35.07 -15.36
N LYS A 37 28.48 -36.15 -15.17
CA LYS A 37 27.03 -36.09 -14.98
C LYS A 37 26.66 -35.42 -13.66
N VAL A 38 27.39 -35.70 -12.58
CA VAL A 38 27.18 -35.05 -11.28
C VAL A 38 27.49 -33.56 -11.37
N GLY A 39 28.56 -33.17 -12.08
CA GLY A 39 28.89 -31.76 -12.34
C GLY A 39 27.77 -31.02 -13.07
N ALA A 40 27.32 -31.54 -14.21
CA ALA A 40 26.25 -30.93 -15.00
C ALA A 40 24.92 -30.79 -14.23
N THR A 41 24.58 -31.75 -13.36
CA THR A 41 23.38 -31.63 -12.54
C THR A 41 23.54 -30.58 -11.42
N ILE A 42 24.75 -30.41 -10.87
CA ILE A 42 25.04 -29.33 -9.89
C ILE A 42 24.93 -27.96 -10.56
N ASP A 43 25.46 -27.79 -11.77
CA ASP A 43 25.33 -26.55 -12.54
C ASP A 43 23.85 -26.21 -12.77
N ARG A 44 23.05 -27.22 -13.16
CA ARG A 44 21.60 -27.04 -13.34
C ARG A 44 20.88 -26.68 -12.04
N VAL A 45 21.29 -27.23 -10.89
CA VAL A 45 20.75 -26.79 -9.58
C VAL A 45 21.05 -25.31 -9.35
N ALA A 46 22.27 -24.86 -9.65
CA ALA A 46 22.65 -23.46 -9.49
C ALA A 46 21.81 -22.54 -10.40
N ASP A 47 21.58 -22.93 -11.65
CA ASP A 47 20.75 -22.17 -12.59
C ASP A 47 19.30 -22.04 -12.12
N GLU A 48 18.69 -23.14 -11.64
CA GLU A 48 17.32 -23.14 -11.12
C GLU A 48 17.19 -22.27 -9.85
N LEU A 49 18.20 -22.31 -8.97
CA LEU A 49 18.24 -21.43 -7.79
C LEU A 49 18.41 -19.96 -8.17
N ALA A 50 19.27 -19.64 -9.14
CA ALA A 50 19.45 -18.28 -9.63
C ALA A 50 18.15 -17.73 -10.24
N ALA A 51 17.47 -18.52 -11.08
CA ALA A 51 16.17 -18.14 -11.65
C ALA A 51 15.11 -17.88 -10.58
N ALA A 52 15.05 -18.72 -9.53
CA ALA A 52 14.14 -18.50 -8.41
C ALA A 52 14.45 -17.20 -7.64
N ILE A 53 15.73 -16.91 -7.40
CA ILE A 53 16.18 -15.69 -6.72
C ILE A 53 15.79 -14.45 -7.53
N ASP A 54 16.03 -14.45 -8.84
CA ASP A 54 15.70 -13.31 -9.71
C ASP A 54 14.19 -13.01 -9.72
N LEU A 55 13.36 -14.06 -9.76
CA LEU A 55 11.91 -13.93 -9.70
C LEU A 55 11.44 -13.38 -8.34
N ILE A 56 12.02 -13.85 -7.24
CA ILE A 56 11.72 -13.34 -5.89
C ILE A 56 12.17 -11.89 -5.75
N ALA A 57 13.38 -11.55 -6.19
CA ALA A 57 13.90 -10.19 -6.15
C ALA A 57 13.02 -9.22 -6.94
N THR A 58 12.53 -9.66 -8.10
CA THR A 58 11.56 -8.90 -8.91
C THR A 58 10.25 -8.68 -8.15
N ALA A 59 9.68 -9.74 -7.56
CA ALA A 59 8.43 -9.64 -6.79
C ALA A 59 8.58 -8.70 -5.57
N VAL A 60 9.69 -8.80 -4.83
CA VAL A 60 10.00 -7.93 -3.68
C VAL A 60 10.14 -6.47 -4.13
N THR A 61 10.80 -6.22 -5.26
CA THR A 61 10.96 -4.87 -5.81
C THR A 61 9.62 -4.27 -6.22
N ASN A 62 8.75 -5.07 -6.84
CA ASN A 62 7.39 -4.64 -7.20
C ASN A 62 6.56 -4.29 -5.96
N GLU A 63 6.63 -5.13 -4.92
CA GLU A 63 5.92 -4.89 -3.67
C GLU A 63 6.43 -3.63 -2.96
N ALA A 64 7.75 -3.43 -2.91
CA ALA A 64 8.34 -2.22 -2.34
C ALA A 64 7.88 -0.96 -3.08
N ALA A 65 7.85 -1.01 -4.42
CA ALA A 65 7.33 0.09 -5.23
C ALA A 65 5.84 0.34 -4.99
N ARG A 66 5.04 -0.71 -4.80
CA ARG A 66 3.60 -0.61 -4.48
C ARG A 66 3.39 0.03 -3.10
N THR A 67 4.11 -0.44 -2.09
CA THR A 67 4.08 0.12 -0.73
C THR A 67 4.46 1.60 -0.72
N ASN A 68 5.51 1.98 -1.45
CA ASN A 68 5.91 3.39 -1.55
C ASN A 68 4.83 4.28 -2.20
N ARG A 69 4.12 3.77 -3.22
CA ARG A 69 2.98 4.50 -3.81
C ARG A 69 1.81 4.63 -2.84
N LEU A 70 1.55 3.57 -2.05
CA LEU A 70 0.50 3.60 -1.04
C LEU A 70 0.82 4.62 0.07
N ASP A 71 2.06 4.63 0.54
CA ASP A 71 2.55 5.58 1.54
C ASP A 71 2.37 7.03 1.05
N GLN A 72 2.80 7.33 -0.18
CA GLN A 72 2.58 8.64 -0.80
C GLN A 72 1.10 9.02 -0.93
N ALA A 73 0.23 8.05 -1.22
CA ALA A 73 -1.21 8.29 -1.29
C ALA A 73 -1.80 8.59 0.10
N VAL A 74 -1.34 7.89 1.14
CA VAL A 74 -1.74 8.14 2.54
C VAL A 74 -1.32 9.54 2.97
N THR A 75 -0.05 9.93 2.76
CA THR A 75 0.42 11.28 3.09
C THR A 75 -0.39 12.37 2.38
N ARG A 76 -0.78 12.13 1.13
CA ARG A 76 -1.62 13.09 0.40
C ARG A 76 -3.04 13.16 0.97
N LEU A 77 -3.63 12.05 1.40
CA LEU A 77 -4.94 12.04 2.06
C LEU A 77 -4.89 12.77 3.40
N GLU A 78 -3.86 12.55 4.21
CA GLU A 78 -3.67 13.25 5.48
C GLU A 78 -3.64 14.77 5.30
N LEU A 79 -2.95 15.27 4.26
CA LEU A 79 -2.93 16.69 3.93
C LEU A 79 -4.32 17.23 3.54
N VAL A 80 -5.05 16.48 2.71
CA VAL A 80 -6.41 16.88 2.29
C VAL A 80 -7.35 16.89 3.49
N THR A 81 -7.31 15.86 4.32
CA THR A 81 -8.13 15.77 5.53
C THR A 81 -7.84 16.89 6.52
N ALA A 82 -6.57 17.25 6.74
CA ALA A 82 -6.22 18.40 7.57
C ALA A 82 -6.77 19.72 6.99
N GLY A 83 -6.77 19.88 5.66
CA GLY A 83 -7.39 21.02 4.99
C GLY A 83 -8.92 21.06 5.13
N ASP A 84 -9.57 19.90 4.99
CA ASP A 84 -11.01 19.77 5.15
C ASP A 84 -11.44 20.04 6.60
N GLU A 85 -10.68 19.58 7.60
CA GLU A 85 -10.91 19.90 9.01
C GLU A 85 -10.85 21.41 9.27
N GLN A 86 -9.84 22.10 8.73
CA GLN A 86 -9.74 23.57 8.86
C GLN A 86 -10.94 24.28 8.20
N LEU A 87 -11.37 23.84 7.02
CA LEU A 87 -12.53 24.42 6.34
C LEU A 87 -13.82 24.23 7.13
N ILE A 88 -13.98 23.06 7.77
CA ILE A 88 -15.12 22.78 8.64
C ILE A 88 -15.12 23.70 9.85
N ASP A 89 -13.97 23.91 10.48
CA ASP A 89 -13.82 24.81 11.63
C ASP A 89 -14.13 26.28 11.25
N ASP A 90 -13.59 26.74 10.12
CA ASP A 90 -13.85 28.09 9.60
C ASP A 90 -15.35 28.29 9.28
N LEU A 91 -16.00 27.26 8.70
CA LEU A 91 -17.43 27.29 8.43
C LEU A 91 -18.26 27.31 9.72
N ALA A 92 -17.86 26.53 10.72
CA ALA A 92 -18.53 26.51 12.02
C ALA A 92 -18.46 27.90 12.69
N ALA A 93 -17.30 28.55 12.67
CA ALA A 93 -17.13 29.91 13.20
C ALA A 93 -17.97 30.95 12.44
N ALA A 94 -18.05 30.83 11.11
CA ALA A 94 -18.89 31.71 10.28
C ALA A 94 -20.39 31.52 10.59
N ILE A 95 -20.83 30.27 10.79
CA ILE A 95 -22.22 29.96 11.16
C ILE A 95 -22.55 30.54 12.55
N GLU A 96 -21.66 30.37 13.54
CA GLU A 96 -21.86 30.94 14.87
C GLU A 96 -22.01 32.47 14.81
N THR A 97 -21.14 33.13 14.04
CA THR A 97 -21.21 34.58 13.82
C THR A 97 -22.54 34.98 13.18
N ALA A 98 -22.99 34.27 12.16
CA ALA A 98 -24.26 34.54 11.49
C ALA A 98 -25.47 34.35 12.44
N GLN A 99 -25.43 33.33 13.30
CA GLN A 99 -26.48 33.09 14.30
C GLN A 99 -26.57 34.24 15.33
N ILE A 100 -25.43 34.75 15.80
CA ILE A 100 -25.40 35.89 16.72
C ILE A 100 -26.02 37.13 16.08
N GLU A 101 -25.66 37.44 14.84
CA GLU A 101 -26.21 38.59 14.11
C GLU A 101 -27.71 38.43 13.81
N LEU A 102 -28.17 37.21 13.52
CA LEU A 102 -29.59 36.93 13.32
C LEU A 102 -30.39 37.22 14.60
N VAL A 103 -29.94 36.71 15.76
CA VAL A 103 -30.56 37.00 17.06
C VAL A 103 -30.55 38.51 17.36
N ARG A 104 -29.47 39.22 17.00
CA ARG A 104 -29.39 40.67 17.16
C ARG A 104 -30.43 41.40 16.31
N LEU A 105 -30.57 41.02 15.05
CA LEU A 105 -31.54 41.60 14.12
C LEU A 105 -32.99 41.33 14.56
N GLU A 106 -33.30 40.12 15.03
CA GLU A 106 -34.61 39.79 15.60
C GLU A 106 -34.96 40.71 16.77
N ARG A 107 -34.04 40.91 17.72
CA ARG A 107 -34.25 41.82 18.85
C ARG A 107 -34.44 43.28 18.41
N GLN A 108 -33.68 43.73 17.41
CA GLN A 108 -33.84 45.08 16.86
C GLN A 108 -35.20 45.27 16.20
N HIS A 109 -35.65 44.25 15.44
CA HIS A 109 -36.97 44.24 14.83
C HIS A 109 -38.08 44.31 15.87
N ASP A 110 -38.01 43.50 16.93
CA ASP A 110 -39.00 43.50 18.02
C ASP A 110 -39.08 44.85 18.75
N LEU A 111 -37.94 45.50 18.98
CA LEU A 111 -37.88 46.85 19.56
C LEU A 111 -38.55 47.89 18.66
N LEU A 112 -38.29 47.85 17.35
CA LEU A 112 -38.92 48.77 16.39
C LEU A 112 -40.42 48.55 16.33
N ARG A 113 -40.86 47.29 16.30
CA ARG A 113 -42.28 46.93 16.33
C ARG A 113 -42.98 47.45 17.58
N SER A 114 -42.39 47.25 18.75
CA SER A 114 -42.94 47.75 20.02
C SER A 114 -43.09 49.28 20.02
N ARG A 115 -42.11 50.01 19.47
CA ARG A 115 -42.19 51.49 19.36
C ARG A 115 -43.30 51.94 18.41
N LEU A 116 -43.47 51.26 17.28
CA LEU A 116 -44.56 51.54 16.33
C LEU A 116 -45.92 51.31 16.98
N GLU A 117 -46.10 50.21 17.69
CA GLU A 117 -47.33 49.89 18.42
C GLU A 117 -47.61 50.88 19.56
N SER A 118 -46.58 51.47 20.19
CA SER A 118 -46.76 52.50 21.25
C SER A 118 -47.08 53.92 20.74
N THR A 119 -46.90 54.18 19.44
CA THR A 119 -47.10 55.52 18.84
C THR A 119 -48.43 55.66 18.09
N ASN A 120 -49.15 54.55 17.89
CA ASN A 120 -50.52 54.49 17.37
C ASN A 120 -51.53 54.41 18.51
#